data_AF-A0A101VG77-F1
#
_entry.id   AF-A0A101VG77-F1
#
_cell.length_a   1.000
_cell.length_b   1.000
_cell.length_c   1.000
_cell.angle_alpha   90.00
_cell.angle_beta   90.00
_cell.angle_gamma   90.00
#
_symmetry.space_group_name_H-M   'P 1'
#
loop_
_entity.id
_entity.type
_entity.pdbx_description
1 polymer ?
#
loop_
_entity_poly.entity_id
_entity_poly.type
_entity_poly.pdbx_seq_one_letter_code
_entity_poly.pdbx_strand_id
1 'polypeptide(L)'
;MVRIKLQPDTLDEENRKFAHQRLPQPLFLNSVPKSGSHLLRNIIRMFVPVEDQYQVQFIQFGNLLQHAGAFDDHRKMLSWGHLLFTDASAIEAAAARKIVLVRDPYTWVLARARFFLSDEFGDNSVLVKKGELTVDTLLNLMIFGIHGKAMALRDMFNFNAVAWMGTDCTMLKYEDLVAAVRNLDSDEGEAYFMRVFDAAGLASVPDDWRERVRIGSDRKQSGTARENLTEGSIRIPDQLTAQQKALVDYAAPGLRAILGYG
;
A
#
# COMPACT_ATOMS: atom_id res chain seq x y z
N MET A 1 -16.53 21.43 -4.55
CA MET A 1 -15.80 20.96 -3.36
C MET A 1 -16.08 19.47 -3.20
N VAL A 2 -15.07 18.61 -3.35
CA VAL A 2 -15.24 17.15 -3.18
C VAL A 2 -15.40 16.88 -1.68
N ARG A 3 -16.50 16.25 -1.28
CA ARG A 3 -16.81 15.95 0.12
C ARG A 3 -16.32 14.53 0.44
N ILE A 4 -15.10 14.41 0.94
CA ILE A 4 -14.52 13.14 1.38
C ILE A 4 -15.16 12.76 2.73
N LYS A 5 -15.87 11.63 2.79
CA LYS A 5 -16.42 11.07 4.04
C LYS A 5 -15.57 9.85 4.44
N LEU A 6 -14.52 10.07 5.22
CA LEU A 6 -13.74 8.98 5.83
C LEU A 6 -14.04 8.94 7.34
N GLN A 7 -14.08 7.74 7.92
CA GLN A 7 -14.15 7.59 9.38
C GLN A 7 -12.90 8.22 10.04
N PRO A 8 -13.03 8.81 11.24
CA PRO A 8 -11.90 9.36 11.96
C PRO A 8 -10.89 8.26 12.30
N ASP A 9 -9.61 8.52 12.03
CA ASP A 9 -8.49 7.63 12.39
C ASP A 9 -8.27 7.71 13.91
N THR A 10 -8.64 6.66 14.64
CA THR A 10 -8.46 6.60 16.11
C THR A 10 -7.19 5.83 16.51
N LEU A 11 -6.37 5.43 15.54
CA LEU A 11 -5.23 4.56 15.78
C LEU A 11 -4.15 5.22 16.66
N ASP A 12 -4.02 6.55 16.62
CA ASP A 12 -3.09 7.27 17.50
C ASP A 12 -3.48 7.18 18.98
N GLU A 13 -4.78 7.07 19.30
CA GLU A 13 -5.25 6.90 20.67
C GLU A 13 -4.94 5.48 21.17
N GLU A 14 -5.14 4.47 20.32
CA GLU A 14 -4.77 3.09 20.62
C GLU A 14 -3.25 2.93 20.75
N ASN A 15 -2.48 3.54 19.85
CA ASN A 15 -1.03 3.52 19.87
C ASN A 15 -0.49 4.00 21.23
N ARG A 16 -0.94 5.16 21.72
CA ARG A 16 -0.45 5.76 22.97
C ARG A 16 -0.63 4.89 24.23
N LYS A 17 -1.44 3.84 24.18
CA LYS A 17 -1.61 2.87 25.29
C LYS A 17 -0.40 1.96 25.46
N PHE A 18 0.48 1.92 24.47
CA PHE A 18 1.62 1.02 24.43
C PHE A 18 2.95 1.73 24.74
N ALA A 19 3.89 0.99 25.33
CA ALA A 19 5.28 1.43 25.39
C ALA A 19 5.94 1.29 24.01
N HIS A 20 6.82 2.22 23.65
CA HIS A 20 7.50 2.22 22.37
C HIS A 20 9.00 2.44 22.53
N GLN A 21 9.76 1.95 21.56
CA GLN A 21 11.14 2.37 21.33
C GLN A 21 11.21 3.12 20.01
N ARG A 22 12.02 4.19 19.98
CA ARG A 22 12.24 4.94 18.74
C ARG A 22 12.95 4.07 17.71
N LEU A 23 12.66 4.33 16.43
CA LEU A 23 13.37 3.66 15.35
C LEU A 23 14.87 4.03 15.39
N PRO A 24 15.79 3.08 15.14
CA PRO A 24 17.21 3.36 15.04
C PRO A 24 17.58 4.24 13.84
N GLN A 25 16.80 4.14 12.76
CA GLN A 25 16.95 4.86 11.49
C GLN A 25 15.56 5.16 10.89
N PRO A 26 15.41 6.12 9.96
CA PRO A 26 14.14 6.36 9.30
C PRO A 26 13.61 5.10 8.61
N LEU A 27 12.29 4.91 8.64
CA LEU A 27 11.62 3.80 7.97
C LEU A 27 10.62 4.35 6.97
N PHE A 28 10.78 3.98 5.71
CA PHE A 28 9.88 4.31 4.63
C PHE A 28 9.08 3.09 4.17
N LEU A 29 7.77 3.14 4.39
CA LEU A 29 6.81 2.15 3.88
C LEU A 29 6.30 2.60 2.51
N ASN A 30 6.96 2.12 1.47
CA ASN A 30 6.52 2.34 0.10
C ASN A 30 5.59 1.22 -0.36
N SER A 31 4.82 1.47 -1.41
CA SER A 31 3.92 0.47 -1.97
C SER A 31 3.45 0.84 -3.36
N VAL A 32 3.16 -0.18 -4.16
CA VAL A 32 2.35 0.02 -5.37
C VAL A 32 0.95 0.48 -4.91
N PRO A 33 0.40 1.60 -5.43
CA PRO A 33 -0.94 2.07 -5.07
C PRO A 33 -1.97 0.95 -5.11
N LYS A 34 -2.82 0.84 -4.08
CA LYS A 34 -3.87 -0.20 -3.93
C LYS A 34 -3.36 -1.61 -3.57
N SER A 35 -2.11 -1.72 -3.11
CA SER A 35 -1.54 -2.97 -2.58
C SER A 35 -1.70 -3.15 -1.07
N GLY A 36 -2.62 -2.43 -0.42
CA GLY A 36 -2.84 -2.56 1.02
C GLY A 36 -1.96 -1.66 1.89
N SER A 37 -1.54 -0.51 1.38
CA SER A 37 -0.63 0.43 2.05
C SER A 37 -1.11 0.86 3.43
N HIS A 38 -2.42 1.09 3.60
CA HIS A 38 -2.99 1.42 4.91
C HIS A 38 -2.89 0.26 5.91
N LEU A 39 -2.99 -1.00 5.46
CA LEU A 39 -2.84 -2.17 6.34
C LEU A 39 -1.43 -2.23 6.90
N LEU A 40 -0.42 -2.23 6.03
CA LEU A 40 0.98 -2.26 6.48
C LEU A 40 1.32 -1.02 7.32
N ARG A 41 0.93 0.17 6.87
CA ARG A 41 1.13 1.41 7.62
C ARG A 41 0.53 1.32 9.02
N ASN A 42 -0.74 0.96 9.15
CA ASN A 42 -1.42 0.93 10.44
C ASN A 42 -0.82 -0.13 11.38
N ILE A 43 -0.44 -1.30 10.86
CA ILE A 43 0.28 -2.31 11.64
C ILE A 43 1.59 -1.73 12.19
N ILE A 44 2.45 -1.16 11.33
CA ILE A 44 3.77 -0.65 11.75
C ILE A 44 3.65 0.59 12.64
N ARG A 45 2.62 1.44 12.42
CA ARG A 45 2.32 2.58 13.31
C ARG A 45 2.22 2.11 14.76
N MET A 46 1.61 0.97 15.05
CA MET A 46 1.47 0.44 16.41
C MET A 46 2.80 0.09 17.11
N PHE A 47 3.94 0.14 16.42
CA PHE A 47 5.27 -0.13 16.96
C PHE A 47 6.15 1.12 17.07
N VAL A 48 5.69 2.27 16.57
CA VAL A 48 6.46 3.53 16.53
C VAL A 48 5.70 4.61 17.31
N PRO A 49 6.37 5.41 18.16
CA PRO A 49 5.70 6.50 18.88
C PRO A 49 4.99 7.46 17.92
N VAL A 50 3.80 7.97 18.28
CA VAL A 50 3.00 8.85 17.41
C VAL A 50 3.80 10.07 16.93
N GLU A 51 4.63 10.64 17.80
CA GLU A 51 5.50 11.79 17.52
C GLU A 51 6.58 11.52 16.46
N ASP A 52 6.91 10.24 16.22
CA ASP A 52 7.89 9.80 15.23
C ASP A 52 7.22 9.34 13.92
N GLN A 53 5.89 9.49 13.81
CA GLN A 53 5.14 9.16 12.60
C GLN A 53 4.97 10.40 11.70
N TYR A 54 5.27 10.26 10.41
CA TYR A 54 5.12 11.34 9.44
C TYR A 54 3.66 11.50 8.98
N GLN A 55 2.87 12.26 9.74
CA GLN A 55 1.42 12.35 9.58
C GLN A 55 0.93 13.29 8.46
N VAL A 56 1.82 13.99 7.74
CA VAL A 56 1.40 15.06 6.82
C VAL A 56 0.60 14.52 5.63
N GLN A 57 1.21 13.65 4.82
CA GLN A 57 0.53 12.94 3.72
C GLN A 57 1.40 11.81 3.17
N PHE A 58 0.83 11.00 2.28
CA PHE A 58 1.59 10.05 1.48
C PHE A 58 2.62 10.78 0.61
N ILE A 59 3.87 10.34 0.70
CA ILE A 59 4.96 10.86 -0.12
C ILE A 59 4.88 10.24 -1.52
N GLN A 60 4.91 11.09 -2.53
CA GLN A 60 4.82 10.78 -3.96
C GLN A 60 5.80 11.66 -4.71
N PHE A 61 6.10 11.32 -5.97
CA PHE A 61 7.07 12.10 -6.74
C PHE A 61 6.72 13.60 -6.80
N GLY A 62 5.44 13.93 -7.03
CA GLY A 62 4.98 15.32 -7.14
C GLY A 62 5.07 16.16 -5.87
N ASN A 63 5.23 15.55 -4.69
CA ASN A 63 5.38 16.26 -3.41
C ASN A 63 6.70 15.93 -2.69
N LEU A 64 7.60 15.16 -3.32
CA LEU A 64 8.81 14.62 -2.68
C LEU A 64 9.65 15.71 -2.00
N LEU A 65 10.01 16.76 -2.72
CA LEU A 65 10.89 17.83 -2.20
C LEU A 65 10.28 18.57 -1.00
N GLN A 66 8.95 18.69 -0.94
CA GLN A 66 8.26 19.32 0.19
C GLN A 66 8.28 18.45 1.44
N HIS A 67 8.49 17.14 1.28
CA HIS A 67 8.42 16.14 2.34
C HIS A 67 9.73 15.37 2.55
N ALA A 68 10.84 15.81 1.93
CA ALA A 68 12.15 15.17 2.05
C ALA A 68 12.61 15.01 3.50
N GLY A 69 12.25 15.95 4.38
CA GLY A 69 12.53 15.88 5.83
C GLY A 69 11.87 14.69 6.56
N ALA A 70 11.04 13.89 5.90
CA ALA A 70 10.54 12.61 6.41
C ALA A 70 11.60 11.50 6.38
N PHE A 71 12.67 11.67 5.58
CA PHE A 71 13.78 10.72 5.43
C PHE A 71 15.03 11.13 6.23
N ASP A 72 14.94 12.20 7.01
CA ASP A 72 16.05 12.75 7.80
C ASP A 72 16.49 11.76 8.89
N ASP A 73 17.76 11.33 8.82
CA ASP A 73 18.38 10.38 9.75
C ASP A 73 18.46 10.91 11.20
N HIS A 74 18.41 12.22 11.40
CA HIS A 74 18.36 12.80 12.75
C HIS A 74 16.96 12.71 13.36
N ARG A 75 15.91 12.64 12.53
CA ARG A 75 14.51 12.59 12.98
C ARG A 75 13.98 11.17 13.11
N LYS A 76 14.50 10.22 12.30
CA LYS A 76 14.22 8.77 12.37
C LYS A 76 12.73 8.45 12.28
N MET A 77 12.04 9.14 11.36
CA MET A 77 10.59 9.02 11.26
C MET A 77 10.16 7.73 10.57
N LEU A 78 8.98 7.24 10.97
CA LEU A 78 8.16 6.35 10.15
C LEU A 78 7.41 7.18 9.11
N SER A 79 7.67 6.93 7.83
CA SER A 79 6.99 7.59 6.71
C SER A 79 6.40 6.57 5.74
N TRP A 80 5.51 7.01 4.86
CA TRP A 80 4.82 6.13 3.91
C TRP A 80 4.47 6.83 2.61
N GLY A 81 4.36 6.06 1.54
CA GLY A 81 4.21 6.64 0.22
C GLY A 81 3.85 5.67 -0.90
N HIS A 82 3.75 6.30 -2.08
CA HIS A 82 3.70 5.66 -3.38
C HIS A 82 4.78 6.27 -4.26
N LEU A 83 6.00 6.30 -3.74
CA LEU A 83 7.12 6.98 -4.37
C LEU A 83 7.64 6.14 -5.53
N LEU A 84 7.72 6.78 -6.70
CA LEU A 84 8.28 6.19 -7.90
C LEU A 84 9.80 6.09 -7.75
N PHE A 85 10.42 5.03 -8.25
CA PHE A 85 11.86 4.97 -8.34
C PHE A 85 12.34 5.95 -9.42
N THR A 86 13.10 6.94 -8.99
CA THR A 86 13.73 8.00 -9.79
C THR A 86 15.06 8.34 -9.15
N ASP A 87 15.91 9.10 -9.83
CA ASP A 87 17.13 9.66 -9.26
C ASP A 87 16.87 10.41 -7.96
N ALA A 88 15.91 11.35 -7.96
CA ALA A 88 15.53 12.11 -6.78
C ALA A 88 15.02 11.19 -5.66
N SER A 89 14.18 10.20 -5.98
CA SER A 89 13.64 9.30 -4.96
C SER A 89 14.71 8.38 -4.35
N ALA A 90 15.68 7.93 -5.15
CA ALA A 90 16.80 7.15 -4.67
C ALA A 90 17.72 7.97 -3.74
N ILE A 91 17.94 9.24 -4.06
CA ILE A 91 18.75 10.16 -3.24
C ILE A 91 18.04 10.51 -1.94
N GLU A 92 16.81 11.04 -2.02
CA GLU A 92 16.10 11.55 -0.84
C GLU A 92 15.77 10.45 0.16
N ALA A 93 15.43 9.25 -0.30
CA ALA A 93 15.12 8.13 0.58
C ALA A 93 16.37 7.31 0.99
N ALA A 94 17.58 7.69 0.58
CA ALA A 94 18.79 6.88 0.75
C ALA A 94 19.03 6.47 2.21
N ALA A 95 18.85 7.38 3.17
CA ALA A 95 19.08 7.12 4.59
C ALA A 95 17.99 6.24 5.24
N ALA A 96 16.82 6.13 4.62
CA ALA A 96 15.72 5.36 5.18
C ALA A 96 15.86 3.88 4.86
N ARG A 97 15.50 3.01 5.81
CA ARG A 97 15.10 1.64 5.51
C ARG A 97 13.84 1.64 4.67
N LYS A 98 13.73 0.72 3.72
CA LYS A 98 12.65 0.71 2.74
C LYS A 98 11.96 -0.64 2.76
N ILE A 99 10.65 -0.61 2.97
CA ILE A 99 9.78 -1.75 2.69
C ILE A 99 8.91 -1.37 1.50
N VAL A 100 8.81 -2.26 0.50
CA VAL A 100 7.97 -2.07 -0.67
C VAL A 100 6.91 -3.15 -0.69
N LEU A 101 5.65 -2.74 -0.48
CA LEU A 101 4.50 -3.65 -0.53
C LEU A 101 3.93 -3.76 -1.94
N VAL A 102 3.85 -4.99 -2.44
CA VAL A 102 3.26 -5.35 -3.73
C VAL A 102 2.04 -6.25 -3.55
N ARG A 103 1.28 -6.40 -4.62
CA ARG A 103 0.07 -7.22 -4.68
C ARG A 103 0.08 -8.00 -5.99
N ASP A 104 -0.56 -9.18 -6.03
CA ASP A 104 -0.68 -9.93 -7.28
C ASP A 104 -1.29 -9.00 -8.35
N PRO A 105 -0.61 -8.78 -9.50
CA PRO A 105 -1.12 -7.99 -10.61
C PRO A 105 -2.57 -8.30 -10.98
N TYR A 106 -3.01 -9.56 -10.90
CA TYR A 106 -4.41 -9.93 -11.15
C TYR A 106 -5.38 -9.34 -10.13
N THR A 107 -5.07 -9.46 -8.84
CA THR A 107 -5.95 -8.94 -7.78
C THR A 107 -5.83 -7.41 -7.67
N TRP A 108 -4.70 -6.86 -8.10
CA TRP A 108 -4.44 -5.42 -8.17
C TRP A 108 -5.36 -4.71 -9.17
N VAL A 109 -5.56 -5.28 -10.38
CA VAL A 109 -6.50 -4.73 -11.39
C VAL A 109 -7.90 -4.56 -10.78
N LEU A 110 -8.39 -5.57 -10.05
CA LEU A 110 -9.69 -5.54 -9.38
C LEU A 110 -9.73 -4.50 -8.26
N ALA A 111 -8.65 -4.33 -7.51
CA ALA A 111 -8.55 -3.34 -6.44
C ALA A 111 -8.56 -1.91 -6.99
N ARG A 112 -7.85 -1.68 -8.10
CA ARG A 112 -7.82 -0.41 -8.79
C ARG A 112 -9.19 -0.07 -9.38
N ALA A 113 -9.86 -1.03 -10.01
CA ALA A 113 -11.20 -0.83 -10.55
C ALA A 113 -12.21 -0.39 -9.48
N ARG A 114 -12.21 -1.07 -8.31
CA ARG A 114 -13.06 -0.67 -7.16
C ARG A 114 -12.79 0.75 -6.70
N PHE A 115 -11.52 1.14 -6.65
CA PHE A 115 -11.14 2.51 -6.30
C PHE A 115 -11.65 3.54 -7.32
N PHE A 116 -11.58 3.26 -8.62
CA PHE A 116 -12.12 4.15 -9.67
C PHE A 116 -13.65 4.31 -9.61
N LEU A 117 -14.35 3.31 -9.07
CA LEU A 117 -15.81 3.35 -8.88
C LEU A 117 -16.25 4.02 -7.58
N SER A 118 -15.37 4.10 -6.57
CA SER A 118 -15.70 4.64 -5.25
C SER A 118 -16.05 6.14 -5.28
N ASP A 119 -17.08 6.54 -4.55
CA ASP A 119 -17.61 7.92 -4.49
C ASP A 119 -16.68 8.87 -3.73
N GLU A 120 -15.83 8.32 -2.88
CA GLU A 120 -14.99 9.02 -1.93
C GLU A 120 -13.81 9.76 -2.59
N PHE A 121 -13.52 9.53 -3.88
CA PHE A 121 -12.33 10.03 -4.58
C PHE A 121 -12.57 10.90 -5.84
N GLY A 122 -13.76 11.51 -5.99
CA GLY A 122 -13.97 12.61 -6.96
C GLY A 122 -13.85 12.22 -8.46
N ASP A 123 -13.51 13.18 -9.33
CA ASP A 123 -13.69 13.28 -10.81
C ASP A 123 -13.45 12.03 -11.68
N ASN A 124 -12.73 11.01 -11.20
CA ASN A 124 -12.50 9.75 -11.93
C ASN A 124 -13.79 8.97 -12.23
N SER A 125 -14.83 9.22 -11.43
CA SER A 125 -16.12 8.57 -11.58
C SER A 125 -16.99 9.15 -12.72
N VAL A 126 -16.68 10.34 -13.26
CA VAL A 126 -17.51 11.00 -14.29
C VAL A 126 -17.59 10.20 -15.59
N LEU A 127 -16.51 9.51 -15.96
CA LEU A 127 -16.48 8.66 -17.16
C LEU A 127 -17.26 7.35 -16.98
N VAL A 128 -17.35 6.84 -15.74
CA VAL A 128 -17.92 5.52 -15.46
C VAL A 128 -19.39 5.63 -15.02
N LYS A 129 -19.77 6.71 -14.33
CA LYS A 129 -21.13 6.95 -13.81
C LYS A 129 -22.15 7.34 -14.89
N LYS A 130 -21.72 7.70 -16.10
CA LYS A 130 -22.64 7.97 -17.21
C LYS A 130 -23.24 6.71 -17.84
N GLY A 131 -22.89 5.51 -17.35
CA GLY A 131 -23.47 4.24 -17.82
C GLY A 131 -22.94 3.75 -19.16
N GLU A 132 -21.99 4.44 -19.77
CA GLU A 132 -21.44 4.11 -21.09
C GLU A 132 -20.34 3.04 -21.04
N LEU A 133 -19.81 2.72 -19.85
CA LEU A 133 -18.62 1.89 -19.70
C LEU A 133 -18.93 0.57 -18.98
N THR A 134 -18.70 -0.56 -19.67
CA THR A 134 -18.89 -1.90 -19.09
C THR A 134 -17.80 -2.23 -18.06
N VAL A 135 -18.07 -3.17 -17.15
CA VAL A 135 -17.07 -3.67 -16.19
C VAL A 135 -15.82 -4.18 -16.90
N ASP A 136 -15.99 -4.92 -18.00
CA ASP A 136 -14.85 -5.47 -18.74
C ASP A 136 -14.01 -4.37 -19.40
N THR A 137 -14.65 -3.34 -19.95
CA THR A 137 -13.96 -2.15 -20.45
C THR A 137 -13.17 -1.47 -19.33
N LEU A 138 -13.75 -1.32 -18.14
CA LEU A 138 -13.08 -0.72 -16.99
C LEU A 138 -11.85 -1.53 -16.57
N LEU A 139 -11.98 -2.84 -16.48
CA LEU A 139 -10.87 -3.72 -16.11
C LEU A 139 -9.72 -3.63 -17.13
N ASN A 140 -10.02 -3.57 -18.42
CA ASN A 140 -9.00 -3.36 -19.45
C ASN A 140 -8.33 -1.98 -19.32
N LEU A 141 -9.08 -0.92 -18.99
CA LEU A 141 -8.50 0.40 -18.70
C LEU A 141 -7.62 0.39 -17.45
N MET A 142 -7.88 -0.48 -16.47
CA MET A 142 -6.99 -0.63 -15.31
C MET A 142 -5.67 -1.34 -15.67
N ILE A 143 -5.69 -2.21 -16.68
CA ILE A 143 -4.51 -2.89 -17.24
C ILE A 143 -3.68 -1.92 -18.08
N PHE A 144 -4.30 -1.28 -19.09
CA PHE A 144 -3.60 -0.47 -20.09
C PHE A 144 -3.49 1.02 -19.71
N GLY A 145 -4.12 1.44 -18.62
CA GLY A 145 -4.20 2.84 -18.23
C GLY A 145 -5.33 3.59 -18.93
N ILE A 146 -5.54 4.83 -18.49
CA ILE A 146 -6.47 5.77 -19.11
C ILE A 146 -5.63 6.87 -19.71
N HIS A 147 -5.71 7.02 -21.04
CA HIS A 147 -4.88 7.97 -21.77
C HIS A 147 -4.96 9.39 -21.17
N GLY A 148 -3.80 9.97 -20.87
CA GLY A 148 -3.67 11.32 -20.27
C GLY A 148 -4.19 11.46 -18.84
N LYS A 149 -4.67 10.38 -18.20
CA LYS A 149 -5.32 10.45 -16.88
C LYS A 149 -4.76 9.47 -15.86
N ALA A 150 -4.47 8.23 -16.27
CA ALA A 150 -4.04 7.19 -15.36
C ALA A 150 -2.98 6.28 -16.01
N MET A 151 -1.88 6.07 -15.29
CA MET A 151 -0.75 5.25 -15.72
C MET A 151 -1.16 3.78 -15.94
N ALA A 152 -0.53 3.10 -16.89
CA ALA A 152 -0.75 1.67 -17.14
C ALA A 152 -0.24 0.80 -15.97
N LEU A 153 -0.74 -0.44 -15.87
CA LEU A 153 -0.28 -1.41 -14.86
C LEU A 153 1.23 -1.61 -14.92
N ARG A 154 1.78 -1.79 -16.14
CA ARG A 154 3.21 -2.01 -16.35
C ARG A 154 4.05 -0.89 -15.74
N ASP A 155 3.78 0.35 -16.08
CA ASP A 155 4.57 1.50 -15.60
C ASP A 155 4.41 1.68 -14.09
N MET A 156 3.20 1.45 -13.57
CA MET A 156 2.94 1.52 -12.13
C MET A 156 3.81 0.55 -11.36
N PHE A 157 3.83 -0.73 -11.76
CA PHE A 157 4.66 -1.73 -11.10
C PHE A 157 6.15 -1.52 -11.37
N ASN A 158 6.52 -1.08 -12.57
CA ASN A 158 7.91 -0.78 -12.91
C ASN A 158 8.51 0.23 -11.94
N PHE A 159 7.86 1.38 -11.77
CA PHE A 159 8.42 2.46 -10.96
C PHE A 159 8.12 2.32 -9.46
N ASN A 160 6.98 1.74 -9.05
CA ASN A 160 6.67 1.60 -7.63
C ASN A 160 7.18 0.29 -6.99
N ALA A 161 7.66 -0.67 -7.77
CA ALA A 161 8.16 -1.94 -7.25
C ALA A 161 9.41 -2.47 -7.95
N VAL A 162 9.33 -2.81 -9.24
CA VAL A 162 10.40 -3.56 -9.92
C VAL A 162 11.72 -2.78 -9.92
N ALA A 163 11.69 -1.48 -10.17
CA ALA A 163 12.89 -0.64 -10.15
C ALA A 163 13.48 -0.44 -8.75
N TRP A 164 12.72 -0.69 -7.68
CA TRP A 164 13.25 -0.73 -6.32
C TRP A 164 13.92 -2.07 -6.00
N MET A 165 13.57 -3.16 -6.70
CA MET A 165 14.14 -4.49 -6.42
C MET A 165 15.65 -4.51 -6.65
N GLY A 166 16.36 -5.28 -5.82
CA GLY A 166 17.83 -5.38 -5.88
C GLY A 166 18.57 -4.19 -5.28
N THR A 167 17.85 -3.19 -4.75
CA THR A 167 18.41 -2.13 -3.90
C THR A 167 18.39 -2.55 -2.42
N ASP A 168 18.41 -1.59 -1.50
CA ASP A 168 18.35 -1.78 -0.04
C ASP A 168 16.92 -1.93 0.50
N CYS A 169 15.95 -2.28 -0.35
CA CYS A 169 14.56 -2.47 0.04
C CYS A 169 14.18 -3.93 0.29
N THR A 170 13.27 -4.16 1.23
CA THR A 170 12.60 -5.45 1.42
C THR A 170 11.25 -5.46 0.73
N MET A 171 11.05 -6.42 -0.19
CA MET A 171 9.77 -6.63 -0.86
C MET A 171 8.83 -7.48 0.01
N LEU A 172 7.59 -7.03 0.20
CA LEU A 172 6.53 -7.80 0.86
C LEU A 172 5.34 -8.00 -0.07
N LYS A 173 4.66 -9.14 0.03
CA LYS A 173 3.42 -9.43 -0.70
C LYS A 173 2.21 -9.15 0.18
N TYR A 174 1.22 -8.48 -0.39
CA TYR A 174 -0.05 -8.19 0.25
C TYR A 174 -0.79 -9.46 0.67
N GLU A 175 -0.77 -10.49 -0.18
CA GLU A 175 -1.42 -11.77 0.07
C GLU A 175 -0.81 -12.47 1.29
N ASP A 176 0.52 -12.45 1.43
CA ASP A 176 1.22 -13.01 2.59
C ASP A 176 0.91 -12.23 3.87
N LEU A 177 0.89 -10.89 3.79
CA LEU A 177 0.49 -10.02 4.91
C LEU A 177 -0.94 -10.33 5.38
N VAL A 178 -1.90 -10.46 4.46
CA VAL A 178 -3.28 -10.78 4.79
C VAL A 178 -3.40 -12.19 5.36
N ALA A 179 -2.66 -13.16 4.84
CA ALA A 179 -2.65 -14.52 5.37
C ALA A 179 -2.10 -14.55 6.80
N ALA A 180 -0.98 -13.84 7.06
CA ALA A 180 -0.37 -13.75 8.38
C ALA A 180 -1.27 -13.03 9.40
N VAL A 181 -1.98 -11.97 9.00
CA VAL A 181 -2.97 -11.31 9.86
C VAL A 181 -4.12 -12.26 10.23
N ARG A 182 -4.60 -13.08 9.30
CA ARG A 182 -5.67 -14.05 9.57
C ARG A 182 -5.23 -15.18 10.49
N ASN A 183 -3.96 -15.57 10.38
CA ASN A 183 -3.35 -16.69 11.12
C ASN A 183 -2.35 -16.17 12.17
N LEU A 184 -2.67 -15.05 12.83
CA LEU A 184 -1.74 -14.32 13.70
C LEU A 184 -1.20 -15.16 14.88
N ASP A 185 -1.99 -16.11 15.35
CA ASP A 185 -1.65 -16.99 16.46
C ASP A 185 -0.94 -18.28 16.01
N SER A 186 -0.61 -18.42 14.72
CA SER A 186 0.15 -19.57 14.20
C SER A 186 1.66 -19.29 14.14
N ASP A 187 2.46 -20.36 14.10
CA ASP A 187 3.92 -20.28 13.97
C ASP A 187 4.33 -19.61 12.64
N GLU A 188 3.58 -19.84 11.56
CA GLU A 188 3.81 -19.18 10.27
C GLU A 188 3.50 -17.68 10.34
N GLY A 189 2.44 -17.30 11.05
CA GLY A 189 2.09 -15.90 11.30
C GLY A 189 3.19 -15.19 12.09
N GLU A 190 3.68 -15.82 13.16
CA GLU A 190 4.82 -15.33 13.93
C GLU A 190 6.07 -15.19 13.07
N ALA A 191 6.47 -16.26 12.36
CA ALA A 191 7.64 -16.23 11.50
C ALA A 191 7.54 -15.15 10.42
N TYR A 192 6.35 -14.89 9.88
CA TYR A 192 6.12 -13.81 8.93
C TYR A 192 6.35 -12.44 9.57
N PHE A 193 5.71 -12.16 10.72
CA PHE A 193 5.82 -10.86 11.36
C PHE A 193 7.22 -10.58 11.91
N MET A 194 7.94 -11.59 12.40
CA MET A 194 9.34 -11.41 12.81
C MET A 194 10.22 -10.94 11.64
N ARG A 195 10.00 -11.48 10.43
CA ARG A 195 10.68 -10.96 9.22
C ARG A 195 10.25 -9.55 8.86
N VAL A 196 8.97 -9.19 9.03
CA VAL A 196 8.48 -7.83 8.79
C VAL A 196 9.09 -6.83 9.77
N PHE A 197 9.18 -7.19 11.06
CA PHE A 197 9.76 -6.33 12.10
C PHE A 197 11.27 -6.18 11.94
N ASP A 198 11.97 -7.26 11.58
CA ASP A 198 13.38 -7.22 11.22
C ASP A 198 13.62 -6.33 10.00
N ALA A 199 12.82 -6.47 8.94
CA ALA A 199 12.88 -5.60 7.76
C ALA A 199 12.61 -4.13 8.12
N ALA A 200 11.64 -3.87 9.00
CA ALA A 200 11.33 -2.54 9.53
C ALA A 200 12.48 -1.96 10.38
N GLY A 201 13.39 -2.81 10.87
CA GLY A 201 14.51 -2.40 11.69
C GLY A 201 14.07 -1.90 13.06
N LEU A 202 13.03 -2.50 13.65
CA LEU A 202 12.62 -2.19 15.01
C LEU A 202 13.79 -2.46 15.97
N ALA A 203 14.00 -1.59 16.96
CA ALA A 203 15.07 -1.76 17.96
C ALA A 203 14.89 -3.05 18.78
N SER A 204 13.63 -3.40 19.08
CA SER A 204 13.23 -4.66 19.68
C SER A 204 11.78 -4.96 19.32
N VAL A 205 11.40 -6.24 19.28
CA VAL A 205 9.99 -6.66 19.17
C VAL A 205 9.41 -6.83 20.58
N PRO A 206 8.35 -6.11 20.96
CA PRO A 206 7.76 -6.24 22.30
C PRO A 206 6.90 -7.50 22.42
N ASP A 207 6.72 -8.03 23.64
CA ASP A 207 5.94 -9.25 23.90
C ASP A 207 4.46 -9.13 23.49
N ASP A 208 3.92 -7.91 23.50
CA ASP A 208 2.55 -7.57 23.11
C ASP A 208 2.36 -7.37 21.59
N TRP A 209 3.34 -7.76 20.76
CA TRP A 209 3.34 -7.50 19.31
C TRP A 209 2.07 -8.02 18.60
N ARG A 210 1.52 -9.16 19.04
CA ARG A 210 0.30 -9.73 18.45
C ARG A 210 -0.88 -8.79 18.63
N GLU A 211 -1.02 -8.19 19.81
CA GLU A 211 -2.12 -7.27 20.08
C GLU A 211 -2.00 -6.00 19.25
N ARG A 212 -0.78 -5.48 19.10
CA ARG A 212 -0.49 -4.35 18.20
C ARG A 212 -0.86 -4.66 16.74
N VAL A 213 -0.50 -5.84 16.23
CA VAL A 213 -0.89 -6.26 14.88
C VAL A 213 -2.41 -6.38 14.76
N ARG A 214 -3.08 -6.95 15.76
CA ARG A 214 -4.55 -7.11 15.77
C ARG A 214 -5.25 -5.76 15.71
N ILE A 215 -4.83 -4.78 16.51
CA ILE A 215 -5.36 -3.42 16.49
C ILE A 215 -5.04 -2.71 15.17
N GLY A 216 -3.78 -2.73 14.75
CA GLY A 216 -3.33 -2.06 13.52
C GLY A 216 -3.90 -2.66 12.23
N SER A 217 -4.34 -3.91 12.26
CA SER A 217 -4.99 -4.58 11.13
C SER A 217 -6.52 -4.55 11.16
N ASP A 218 -7.13 -3.98 12.21
CA ASP A 218 -8.58 -3.82 12.28
C ASP A 218 -9.05 -2.95 11.11
N ARG A 219 -9.97 -3.51 10.31
CA ARG A 219 -10.51 -2.85 9.11
C ARG A 219 -11.30 -1.59 9.44
N LYS A 220 -11.83 -1.48 10.67
CA LYS A 220 -12.47 -0.26 11.16
C LYS A 220 -11.50 0.93 11.16
N GLN A 221 -10.20 0.67 11.28
CA GLN A 221 -9.14 1.69 11.25
C GLN A 221 -8.68 2.07 9.84
N SER A 222 -9.31 1.52 8.79
CA SER A 222 -8.95 1.77 7.39
C SER A 222 -10.15 2.28 6.59
N GLY A 223 -10.23 3.59 6.40
CA GLY A 223 -11.27 4.21 5.55
C GLY A 223 -11.25 3.79 4.07
N THR A 224 -10.25 3.00 3.64
CA THR A 224 -10.17 2.44 2.27
C THR A 224 -10.36 0.92 2.22
N ALA A 225 -10.72 0.29 3.33
CA ALA A 225 -11.11 -1.13 3.31
C ALA A 225 -12.29 -1.32 2.35
N ARG A 226 -12.36 -2.47 1.68
CA ARG A 226 -13.42 -2.76 0.68
C ARG A 226 -14.82 -2.50 1.24
N GLU A 227 -15.06 -2.89 2.48
CA GLU A 227 -16.33 -2.72 3.21
C GLU A 227 -16.66 -1.27 3.58
N ASN A 228 -15.68 -0.36 3.51
CA ASN A 228 -15.82 1.06 3.82
C ASN A 228 -15.97 1.92 2.55
N LEU A 229 -15.94 1.31 1.36
CA LEU A 229 -16.22 1.99 0.09
C LEU A 229 -17.71 1.83 -0.24
N THR A 230 -18.36 2.91 -0.64
CA THR A 230 -19.75 2.83 -1.13
C THR A 230 -19.77 2.00 -2.42
N GLU A 231 -20.48 0.87 -2.42
CA GLU A 231 -20.67 0.08 -3.65
C GLU A 231 -21.54 0.88 -4.63
N GLY A 232 -20.93 1.40 -5.71
CA GLY A 232 -21.68 1.94 -6.83
C GLY A 232 -22.55 0.85 -7.50
N SER A 233 -23.41 1.23 -8.44
CA SER A 233 -24.31 0.31 -9.16
C SER A 233 -23.59 -0.77 -9.99
N ILE A 234 -22.28 -0.63 -10.20
CA ILE A 234 -21.45 -1.52 -11.02
C ILE A 234 -20.70 -2.52 -10.13
N ARG A 235 -21.05 -3.81 -10.25
CA ARG A 235 -20.41 -4.90 -9.49
C ARG A 235 -19.10 -5.36 -10.15
N ILE A 236 -17.98 -5.17 -9.46
CA ILE A 236 -16.68 -5.74 -9.86
C ILE A 236 -16.63 -7.23 -9.49
N PRO A 237 -16.20 -8.13 -10.41
CA PRO A 237 -16.08 -9.55 -10.11
C PRO A 237 -15.02 -9.83 -9.04
N ASP A 238 -15.10 -11.01 -8.43
CA ASP A 238 -14.11 -11.43 -7.44
C ASP A 238 -12.79 -11.91 -8.06
N GLN A 239 -12.81 -12.28 -9.36
CA GLN A 239 -11.65 -12.69 -10.13
C GLN A 239 -11.70 -12.15 -11.57
N LEU A 240 -10.53 -11.95 -12.19
CA LEU A 240 -10.41 -11.65 -13.61
C LEU A 240 -10.77 -12.88 -14.47
N THR A 241 -11.34 -12.64 -15.64
CA THR A 241 -11.55 -13.68 -16.66
C THR A 241 -10.21 -14.20 -17.20
N ALA A 242 -10.22 -15.37 -17.86
CA ALA A 242 -9.02 -15.90 -18.51
C ALA A 242 -8.45 -14.93 -19.56
N GLN A 243 -9.33 -14.26 -20.32
CA GLN A 243 -8.93 -13.26 -21.30
C GLN A 243 -8.25 -12.05 -20.62
N GLN A 244 -8.80 -11.55 -19.50
CA GLN A 244 -8.19 -10.44 -18.77
C GLN A 244 -6.85 -10.80 -18.14
N LYS A 245 -6.69 -12.03 -17.63
CA LYS A 245 -5.40 -12.54 -17.16
C LYS A 245 -4.36 -12.56 -18.29
N ALA A 246 -4.73 -13.06 -19.46
CA ALA A 246 -3.88 -13.02 -20.65
C ALA A 246 -3.53 -11.58 -21.08
N LEU A 247 -4.45 -10.62 -20.95
CA LEU A 247 -4.18 -9.21 -21.22
C LEU A 247 -3.20 -8.60 -20.19
N VAL A 248 -3.28 -8.99 -18.92
CA VAL A 248 -2.29 -8.58 -17.90
C VAL A 248 -0.91 -9.12 -18.28
N ASP A 249 -0.81 -10.40 -18.62
CA ASP A 249 0.46 -11.05 -18.99
C ASP A 249 1.04 -10.47 -20.29
N TYR A 250 0.19 -10.06 -21.24
CA TYR A 250 0.61 -9.33 -22.43
C TYR A 250 1.12 -7.91 -22.09
N ALA A 251 0.39 -7.19 -21.25
CA ALA A 251 0.71 -5.80 -20.90
C ALA A 251 1.97 -5.68 -20.03
N ALA A 252 2.21 -6.66 -19.15
CA ALA A 252 3.36 -6.71 -18.25
C ALA A 252 3.99 -8.12 -18.21
N PRO A 253 4.68 -8.54 -19.28
CA PRO A 253 5.24 -9.88 -19.37
C PRO A 253 6.23 -10.18 -18.25
N GLY A 254 6.09 -11.34 -17.62
CA GLY A 254 6.97 -11.80 -16.53
C GLY A 254 6.77 -11.11 -15.19
N LEU A 255 5.88 -10.11 -15.09
CA LEU A 255 5.68 -9.33 -13.85
C LEU A 255 5.22 -10.20 -12.68
N ARG A 256 4.30 -11.15 -12.90
CA ARG A 256 3.85 -12.04 -11.82
C ARG A 256 5.01 -12.92 -11.32
N ALA A 257 5.83 -13.45 -12.23
CA ALA A 257 6.97 -14.28 -11.89
C ALA A 257 8.05 -13.52 -11.10
N ILE A 258 8.42 -12.30 -11.53
CA ILE A 258 9.43 -11.49 -10.82
C ILE A 258 8.97 -11.08 -9.41
N LEU A 259 7.65 -10.91 -9.23
CA LEU A 259 7.04 -10.65 -7.92
C LEU A 259 6.80 -11.93 -7.09
N GLY A 260 7.10 -13.12 -7.63
CA GLY A 260 6.93 -14.42 -6.96
C GLY A 260 5.49 -14.92 -6.88
N TYR A 261 4.63 -14.58 -7.85
CA TYR A 261 3.24 -15.07 -8.00
C TYR A 261 3.09 -16.12 -9.13
N GLY A 262 4.22 -16.68 -9.59
CA GLY A 262 4.28 -17.74 -10.61
C GLY A 262 3.93 -19.12 -10.08
#